data_AF-A0AAU2ALU2-F1
#
_entry.id   AF-A0AAU2ALU2-F1
#
_cell.length_a   1.000
_cell.length_b   1.000
_cell.length_c   1.000
_cell.angle_alpha   90.00
_cell.angle_beta   90.00
_cell.angle_gamma   90.00
#
_symmetry.space_group_name_H-M   'P 1'
#
loop_
_entity.id
_entity.type
_entity.pdbx_description
1 polymer ?
#
loop_
_entity_poly.entity_id
_entity_poly.type
_entity_poly.pdbx_seq_one_letter_code
_entity_poly.pdbx_strand_id
1 'polypeptide(L)'
;MSTPRYDILRVRVTAKDADTLRALLREVRPDVGGHPTREPDGRCSIDAYVPSDQVTALEREGVTVEEIQNASEAGRLAQAQVGEGDRFAPADARPRGLAVKVRD
;
A
#
# COMPACT_ATOMS: atom_id res chain seq x y z
N MET A 1 6.85 -21.85 1.56
CA MET A 1 7.86 -20.99 2.21
C MET A 1 7.24 -19.60 2.31
N SER A 2 7.13 -19.03 3.52
CA SER A 2 6.59 -17.68 3.68
C SER A 2 7.67 -16.69 3.26
N THR A 3 7.44 -15.92 2.21
CA THR A 3 8.28 -14.77 1.84
C THR A 3 8.38 -13.84 3.06
N PRO A 4 9.56 -13.32 3.42
CA PRO A 4 9.64 -12.29 4.45
C PRO A 4 8.66 -11.15 4.10
N ARG A 5 7.81 -10.77 5.06
CA ARG A 5 6.87 -9.65 4.91
C ARG A 5 7.66 -8.36 5.01
N TYR A 6 8.14 -7.88 3.87
CA TYR A 6 8.55 -6.49 3.77
C TYR A 6 7.32 -5.60 3.79
N ASP A 7 7.42 -4.47 4.49
CA ASP A 7 6.38 -3.45 4.40
C ASP A 7 6.40 -2.85 3.00
N ILE A 8 5.19 -2.62 2.47
CA ILE A 8 4.98 -1.95 1.20
C ILE A 8 4.97 -0.45 1.46
N LEU A 9 5.88 0.26 0.79
CA LEU A 9 5.97 1.70 0.83
C LEU A 9 5.25 2.28 -0.38
N ARG A 10 4.44 3.31 -0.14
CA ARG A 10 3.98 4.23 -1.18
C ARG A 10 5.05 5.29 -1.36
N VAL A 11 5.61 5.35 -2.56
CA VAL A 11 6.65 6.31 -2.93
C VAL A 11 6.18 7.16 -4.11
N ARG A 12 6.61 8.42 -4.16
CA ARG A 12 6.47 9.30 -5.32
C ARG A 12 7.75 9.19 -6.14
N VAL A 13 7.61 8.67 -7.35
CA VAL A 13 8.70 8.59 -8.32
C VAL A 13 8.58 9.78 -9.25
N THR A 14 9.64 10.59 -9.36
CA THR A 14 9.69 11.76 -10.22
C THR A 14 10.87 11.62 -11.19
N ALA A 15 10.58 11.57 -12.48
CA ALA A 15 11.58 11.53 -13.54
C ALA A 15 11.74 12.91 -14.20
N LYS A 16 12.92 13.16 -14.76
CA LYS A 16 13.24 14.39 -15.49
C LYS A 16 12.33 14.65 -16.69
N ASP A 17 11.79 13.59 -17.29
CA ASP A 17 10.87 13.65 -18.43
C ASP A 17 10.01 12.37 -18.55
N ALA A 18 9.04 12.38 -19.46
CA ALA A 18 8.10 11.28 -19.66
C ALA A 18 8.76 10.00 -20.20
N ASP A 19 9.83 10.13 -20.99
CA ASP A 19 10.48 8.97 -21.61
C ASP A 19 11.35 8.23 -20.60
N THR A 20 12.03 8.98 -19.72
CA THR A 20 12.74 8.45 -18.56
C THR A 20 11.78 7.70 -17.63
N LEU A 21 10.61 8.28 -17.34
CA LEU A 21 9.60 7.60 -16.52
C LEU A 21 9.10 6.31 -17.19
N ARG A 22 8.79 6.35 -18.49
CA ARG A 22 8.34 5.15 -19.23
C ARG A 22 9.39 4.05 -19.25
N ALA A 23 10.67 4.40 -19.43
CA ALA A 23 11.76 3.44 -19.43
C ALA A 23 11.86 2.73 -18.07
N LEU A 24 11.84 3.50 -16.98
CA LEU A 24 11.85 2.97 -15.61
C LEU A 24 10.67 2.02 -15.36
N LEU A 25 9.45 2.43 -15.70
CA LEU A 25 8.25 1.61 -15.46
C LEU A 25 8.24 0.31 -16.28
N ARG A 26 8.83 0.32 -17.48
CA ARG A 26 8.94 -0.89 -18.32
C ARG A 26 9.96 -1.89 -17.79
N GLU A 27 11.04 -1.37 -17.22
CA GLU A 27 12.16 -2.15 -16.68
C GLU A 27 11.81 -2.75 -15.32
N VAL A 28 11.46 -1.91 -14.35
CA VAL A 28 11.26 -2.32 -12.95
C VAL A 28 9.85 -2.89 -12.73
N ARG A 29 8.85 -2.39 -13.49
CA ARG A 29 7.44 -2.79 -13.39
C ARG A 29 6.89 -2.76 -11.95
N PRO A 30 7.05 -1.65 -11.21
CA PRO A 30 6.41 -1.52 -9.90
C PRO A 30 4.89 -1.48 -10.04
N ASP A 31 4.18 -1.81 -8.96
CA ASP A 31 2.76 -1.52 -8.86
C ASP A 31 2.58 0.01 -8.74
N VAL A 32 1.60 0.57 -9.44
CA VAL A 32 1.44 2.03 -9.57
C VAL A 32 0.02 2.48 -9.26
N GLY A 33 -0.09 3.62 -8.59
CA GLY A 33 -1.36 4.25 -8.23
C GLY A 33 -1.64 5.51 -9.05
N GLY A 34 -2.89 5.65 -9.50
CA GLY A 34 -3.38 6.87 -10.14
C GLY A 34 -2.82 7.11 -11.54
N HIS A 35 -2.82 8.39 -11.96
CA HIS A 35 -2.32 8.82 -13.26
C HIS A 35 -0.99 9.58 -13.10
N PRO A 36 -0.05 9.44 -14.06
CA PRO A 36 1.14 10.27 -14.09
C PRO A 36 0.78 11.75 -14.13
N THR A 37 1.48 12.56 -13.33
CA THR A 37 1.38 14.02 -13.32
C THR A 37 2.59 14.61 -14.04
N ARG A 38 2.36 15.59 -14.91
CA ARG A 38 3.44 16.32 -15.59
C ARG A 38 3.55 17.72 -15.01
N GLU A 39 4.75 18.11 -14.62
CA GLU A 39 5.08 19.43 -14.12
C GLU A 39 5.41 20.40 -15.28
N PRO A 40 5.29 21.73 -15.06
CA PRO A 40 5.56 22.72 -16.11
C PRO A 40 6.99 22.70 -16.67
N ASP A 41 7.96 22.28 -15.85
CA ASP A 41 9.37 22.14 -16.24
C ASP A 41 9.66 20.86 -17.04
N GLY A 42 8.64 20.04 -17.31
CA GLY A 42 8.74 18.82 -18.08
C GLY A 42 8.90 17.55 -17.25
N ARG A 43 9.15 17.66 -15.93
CA ARG A 43 9.23 16.50 -15.04
C ARG A 43 7.91 15.74 -14.99
N CYS A 44 8.01 14.43 -14.78
CA CYS A 44 6.85 13.54 -14.71
C CYS A 44 6.90 12.71 -13.43
N SER A 45 5.80 12.66 -12.69
CA SER A 45 5.73 11.92 -11.43
C SER A 45 4.56 10.95 -11.36
N ILE A 46 4.71 9.86 -10.60
CA ILE A 46 3.68 8.85 -10.33
C ILE A 46 3.88 8.25 -8.94
N ASP A 47 2.79 7.79 -8.31
CA ASP A 47 2.90 6.99 -7.10
C ASP A 47 3.16 5.52 -7.45
N ALA A 48 4.13 4.92 -6.77
CA ALA A 48 4.44 3.50 -6.86
C ALA A 48 4.34 2.84 -5.49
N TYR A 49 3.99 1.55 -5.48
CA TYR A 49 3.92 0.71 -4.30
C TYR A 49 4.96 -0.39 -4.43
N VAL A 50 5.98 -0.34 -3.57
CA VAL A 50 7.11 -1.27 -3.64
C VAL A 50 7.47 -1.81 -2.26
N PRO A 51 8.01 -3.03 -2.16
CA PRO A 51 8.67 -3.51 -0.96
C PRO A 51 9.79 -2.55 -0.52
N SER A 52 9.95 -2.36 0.78
CA SER A 52 10.95 -1.43 1.34
C SER A 52 12.39 -1.72 0.89
N ASP A 53 12.73 -2.98 0.61
CA ASP A 53 14.04 -3.41 0.11
C ASP A 53 14.27 -3.12 -1.39
N GLN A 54 13.22 -2.71 -2.11
CA GLN A 54 13.27 -2.45 -3.56
C GLN A 54 13.21 -0.96 -3.93
N VAL A 55 13.08 -0.06 -2.95
CA VAL A 55 13.05 1.39 -3.21
C VAL A 55 14.29 1.86 -3.96
N THR A 56 15.47 1.37 -3.58
CA THR A 56 16.74 1.76 -4.22
C THR A 56 16.85 1.30 -5.68
N ALA A 57 16.06 0.32 -6.13
CA ALA A 57 16.04 -0.11 -7.53
C ALA A 57 15.37 0.92 -8.46
N LEU A 58 14.58 1.83 -7.89
CA LEU A 58 13.95 2.94 -8.61
C LEU A 58 14.88 4.15 -8.75
N GLU A 59 15.84 4.31 -7.84
CA GLU A 59 16.80 5.41 -7.85
C GLU A 59 17.82 5.25 -8.98
N ARG A 60 17.93 6.27 -9.84
CA ARG A 60 18.87 6.31 -10.96
C ARG A 60 19.01 7.74 -11.48
N GLU A 61 19.99 7.96 -12.35
CA GLU A 61 20.18 9.27 -12.98
C GLU A 61 18.89 9.77 -13.65
N GLY A 62 18.49 10.99 -13.29
CA GLY A 62 17.26 11.61 -13.81
C GLY A 62 15.97 11.11 -13.17
N VAL A 63 16.03 10.34 -12.07
CA VAL A 63 14.87 9.89 -11.28
C VAL A 63 15.13 10.16 -9.80
N THR A 64 14.17 10.78 -9.13
CA THR A 64 14.14 10.92 -7.67
C THR A 64 12.97 10.14 -7.10
N VAL A 65 13.16 9.58 -5.91
CA VAL A 65 12.15 8.81 -5.19
C VAL A 65 11.95 9.42 -3.81
N GLU A 66 10.70 9.71 -3.47
CA GLU A 66 10.31 10.25 -2.17
C GLU A 66 9.36 9.26 -1.50
N GLU A 67 9.65 8.84 -0.26
CA GLU A 67 8.72 8.04 0.52
C GLU A 67 7.55 8.91 1.00
N ILE A 68 6.33 8.51 0.66
CA ILE A 68 5.10 9.22 1.04
C ILE A 68 4.47 8.59 2.27
N GLN A 69 4.43 7.26 2.34
CA GLN A 69 3.77 6.52 3.43
C GLN A 69 4.19 5.04 3.47
N ASN A 70 4.27 4.45 4.67
CA ASN A 70 4.21 3.00 4.84
C ASN A 70 2.76 2.50 4.66
N ALA A 71 2.44 1.98 3.48
CA ALA A 71 1.10 1.53 3.13
C ALA A 71 0.69 0.27 3.93
N SER A 72 1.64 -0.58 4.29
CA SER A 72 1.37 -1.75 5.13
C SER A 72 0.98 -1.37 6.56
N GLU A 73 1.66 -0.41 7.18
CA GLU A 73 1.29 0.12 8.48
C GLU A 73 -0.10 0.78 8.44
N ALA A 74 -0.34 1.65 7.46
CA ALA A 74 -1.63 2.28 7.26
C ALA A 74 -2.77 1.25 7.09
N GLY A 75 -2.51 0.18 6.34
CA GLY A 75 -3.45 -0.93 6.15
C GLY A 75 -3.74 -1.68 7.46
N ARG A 76 -2.72 -1.96 8.29
CA ARG A 76 -2.90 -2.57 9.62
C ARG A 76 -3.74 -1.69 10.54
N LEU A 77 -3.48 -0.38 10.55
CA LEU A 77 -4.25 0.59 11.34
C LEU A 77 -5.71 0.69 10.89
N ALA A 78 -5.96 0.65 9.58
CA ALA A 78 -7.32 0.65 9.03
C ALA A 78 -8.08 -0.64 9.35
N GLN A 79 -7.41 -1.80 9.24
CA GLN A 79 -8.01 -3.09 9.61
C GLN A 79 -8.38 -3.16 11.08
N ALA A 80 -7.56 -2.59 11.97
CA ALA A 80 -7.86 -2.52 13.41
C ALA A 80 -9.11 -1.67 13.75
N GLN A 81 -9.57 -0.82 12.83
CA GLN A 81 -10.79 -0.02 13.01
C GLN A 81 -12.06 -0.77 12.59
N VAL A 82 -11.93 -1.87 11.85
CA VAL A 82 -13.06 -2.70 11.44
C VAL A 82 -13.31 -3.73 12.54
N GLY A 83 -14.55 -3.80 13.02
CA GLY A 83 -14.92 -4.81 14.02
C GLY A 83 -14.80 -6.22 13.46
N GLU A 84 -14.42 -7.19 14.29
CA GLU A 84 -14.23 -8.61 13.93
C GLU A 84 -15.54 -9.36 13.61
N GLY A 85 -16.68 -8.66 13.60
CA GLY A 85 -18.00 -9.26 13.45
C GLY A 85 -18.30 -9.68 12.01
N ASP A 86 -18.79 -10.90 11.83
CA ASP A 86 -19.36 -11.37 10.57
C ASP A 86 -20.83 -10.91 10.47
N ARG A 87 -21.10 -9.94 9.59
CA ARG A 87 -22.46 -9.42 9.34
C ARG A 87 -23.40 -10.47 8.74
N PHE A 88 -22.86 -11.53 8.15
CA PHE A 88 -23.64 -12.61 7.53
C PHE A 88 -23.78 -13.83 8.44
N ALA A 89 -23.23 -13.79 9.66
CA ALA A 89 -23.49 -14.82 10.65
C ALA A 89 -25.00 -14.92 10.92
N PRO A 90 -25.56 -16.15 11.00
CA PRO A 90 -26.97 -16.34 11.30
C PRO A 90 -27.34 -15.62 12.60
N ALA A 91 -28.45 -14.86 12.60
CA ALA A 91 -28.89 -14.07 13.76
C ALA A 91 -29.15 -14.92 15.02
N ASP A 92 -29.30 -16.23 14.83
CA ASP A 92 -29.58 -17.26 15.82
C ASP A 92 -28.35 -18.08 16.24
N ALA A 93 -27.14 -17.70 15.81
CA ALA A 93 -25.89 -18.25 16.33
C ALA A 93 -25.71 -17.89 17.82
N ARG A 94 -26.39 -18.66 18.70
CA ARG A 94 -26.27 -18.53 20.15
C ARG A 94 -24.81 -18.81 20.55
N PRO A 95 -24.14 -17.90 21.27
CA PRO A 95 -22.85 -18.18 21.87
C PRO A 95 -22.98 -19.42 22.75
N ARG A 96 -22.21 -20.48 22.48
CA ARG A 96 -22.23 -21.69 23.29
C ARG A 96 -21.27 -21.50 24.47
N GLY A 97 -21.83 -21.14 25.62
CA GLY A 97 -21.13 -20.99 26.90
C GLY A 97 -22.05 -20.35 27.94
N LEU A 98 -22.15 -20.95 29.14
CA LEU A 98 -23.15 -20.62 30.17
C LEU A 98 -22.88 -19.24 30.81
N ALA A 99 -23.35 -18.16 30.19
CA ALA A 99 -23.51 -16.88 30.87
C ALA A 99 -24.74 -16.96 31.81
N VAL A 100 -24.51 -17.39 33.05
CA VAL A 100 -25.53 -17.38 34.11
C VAL A 100 -25.86 -15.94 34.48
N LYS A 101 -27.12 -15.52 34.31
CA LYS A 101 -27.69 -14.36 35.02
C LYS A 101 -28.83 -14.83 35.90
N VAL A 102 -28.62 -14.75 37.21
CA VAL A 102 -29.63 -14.94 38.26
C VAL A 102 -30.60 -13.75 38.23
N ARG A 103 -31.90 -13.99 38.41
CA ARG A 103 -32.95 -12.97 38.55
C ARG A 103 -33.48 -13.00 39.98
N ASP A 104 -33.61 -11.83 40.59
CA ASP A 104 -34.56 -11.58 41.70
C ASP A 104 -35.94 -11.24 41.12
#